data_AF-A0A1V5VRK7-F1
#
_entry.id   AF-A0A1V5VRK7-F1
#
_cell.length_a   1.000
_cell.length_b   1.000
_cell.length_c   1.000
_cell.angle_alpha   90.00
_cell.angle_beta   90.00
_cell.angle_gamma   90.00
#
_symmetry.space_group_name_H-M   'P 1'
#
loop_
_entity.id
_entity.type
_entity.pdbx_description
1 polymer ?
#
loop_
_entity_poly.entity_id
_entity_poly.type
_entity_poly.pdbx_seq_one_letter_code
_entity_poly.pdbx_strand_id
1 'polypeptide(L)'
;MKIQVLGSGCTTCKQFFETTKQAVKELGLKDEVEYITDISKIIQMGIMSSPVLVVDDKPVLVGSLPNLEKIKQAISSGSLIASQPKTGNCSCGGNC
;
A
#
# COMPACT_ATOMS: atom_id res chain seq x y z
N MET A 1 6.34 9.41 9.79
CA MET A 1 5.95 8.41 8.80
C MET A 1 4.72 8.93 8.08
N LYS A 2 4.63 8.84 6.76
CA LYS A 2 3.42 9.30 6.06
C LYS A 2 2.52 8.09 5.75
N ILE A 3 1.31 8.06 6.30
CA ILE A 3 0.38 6.95 6.07
C ILE A 3 -0.69 7.42 5.09
N GLN A 4 -0.79 6.74 3.96
CA GLN A 4 -1.68 7.09 2.87
C GLN A 4 -2.53 5.88 2.51
N VAL A 5 -3.84 6.09 2.44
CA VAL A 5 -4.78 5.07 1.99
C VAL A 5 -5.25 5.50 0.60
N LEU A 6 -4.92 4.72 -0.43
CA LEU A 6 -5.43 4.98 -1.77
C LEU A 6 -6.66 4.11 -2.06
N GLY A 7 -7.73 4.75 -2.51
CA GLY A 7 -8.98 4.07 -2.78
C GLY A 7 -9.91 4.88 -3.66
N SER A 8 -10.76 4.18 -4.42
CA SER A 8 -11.75 4.77 -5.34
C SER A 8 -12.98 5.37 -4.65
N GLY A 9 -13.01 5.42 -3.31
CA GLY A 9 -14.11 6.03 -2.54
C GLY A 9 -15.22 5.07 -2.14
N CYS A 10 -15.01 3.76 -2.35
CA CYS A 10 -15.95 2.71 -2.01
C CYS A 10 -16.22 2.60 -0.49
N THR A 11 -17.37 2.06 -0.07
CA THR A 11 -17.71 1.88 1.36
C THR A 11 -16.65 1.09 2.12
N THR A 12 -16.14 0.03 1.50
CA THR A 12 -15.01 -0.79 1.96
C THR A 12 -13.73 0.04 2.15
N CYS A 13 -13.46 0.98 1.24
CA CYS A 13 -12.29 1.87 1.28
C CYS A 13 -12.35 2.82 2.48
N LYS A 14 -13.55 3.32 2.81
CA LYS A 14 -13.77 4.16 4.01
C LYS A 14 -13.57 3.38 5.31
N GLN A 15 -14.11 2.16 5.39
CA GLN A 15 -13.89 1.28 6.54
C GLN A 15 -12.41 0.97 6.77
N PHE A 16 -11.67 0.76 5.68
CA PHE A 16 -10.23 0.56 5.71
C PHE A 16 -9.49 1.75 6.31
N PHE A 17 -9.85 2.97 5.88
CA PHE A 17 -9.26 4.21 6.40
C PHE A 17 -9.50 4.38 7.91
N GLU A 18 -10.73 4.19 8.38
CA GLU A 18 -11.07 4.28 9.81
C GLU A 18 -10.30 3.25 10.64
N THR A 19 -10.24 1.99 10.18
CA THR A 19 -9.51 0.92 10.86
C THR A 19 -8.01 1.22 10.92
N THR A 20 -7.44 1.78 9.84
CA THR A 20 -6.04 2.21 9.79
C THR A 20 -5.78 3.31 10.82
N LYS A 21 -6.67 4.30 10.88
CA LYS A 21 -6.58 5.42 11.84
C LYS A 21 -6.63 4.92 13.28
N GLN A 22 -7.46 3.94 13.58
CA GLN A 22 -7.52 3.29 14.88
C GLN A 22 -6.24 2.50 15.19
N ALA A 23 -5.72 1.73 14.23
CA ALA A 23 -4.47 0.97 14.40
C ALA A 23 -3.27 1.87 14.70
N VAL A 24 -3.14 2.98 13.98
CA VAL A 24 -2.08 4.00 14.17
C VAL A 24 -2.19 4.62 15.57
N LYS A 25 -3.41 4.94 16.01
CA LYS A 25 -3.67 5.46 17.35
C LYS A 25 -3.34 4.45 18.46
N GLU A 26 -3.68 3.17 18.28
CA GLU A 26 -3.33 2.09 19.23
C GLU A 26 -1.82 1.86 19.31
N LEU A 27 -1.11 1.99 18.19
CA LEU A 27 0.35 1.90 18.13
C LEU A 27 1.04 3.14 18.72
N GLY A 28 0.30 4.18 19.09
CA GLY A 28 0.86 5.44 19.60
C GLY A 28 1.62 6.26 18.55
N LEU A 29 1.43 5.93 17.27
CA LEU A 29 2.01 6.66 16.15
C LEU A 29 1.21 7.96 15.94
N LYS A 30 1.89 9.11 15.90
CA LYS A 30 1.28 10.43 15.66
C LYS A 30 1.20 10.77 14.16
N ASP A 31 1.22 9.75 13.32
CA ASP A 31 1.29 9.92 11.87
C ASP A 31 -0.08 10.30 11.29
N GLU A 32 -0.08 11.24 10.35
CA GLU A 32 -1.30 11.66 9.66
C GLU A 32 -1.70 10.60 8.62
N VAL A 33 -2.92 10.07 8.77
CA VAL A 33 -3.53 9.15 7.80
C VAL A 33 -4.27 9.99 6.75
N GLU A 34 -3.75 10.01 5.53
CA GLU A 34 -4.28 10.78 4.41
C GLU A 34 -5.00 9.84 3.43
N TYR A 35 -6.22 10.19 3.03
CA TYR A 35 -6.99 9.41 2.06
C TYR A 35 -6.80 10.00 0.66
N ILE A 36 -6.14 9.27 -0.22
CA ILE A 36 -5.87 9.70 -1.60
C ILE A 36 -6.82 8.98 -2.56
N THR A 37 -7.62 9.75 -3.26
CA THR A 37 -8.48 9.26 -4.35
C THR A 37 -7.84 9.42 -5.73
N ASP A 38 -6.56 9.80 -5.78
CA ASP A 38 -5.84 10.11 -7.01
C ASP A 38 -5.42 8.82 -7.73
N ILE A 39 -6.12 8.51 -8.82
CA ILE A 39 -5.86 7.35 -9.67
C ILE A 39 -4.46 7.44 -10.30
N SER A 40 -3.96 8.65 -10.58
CA SER A 40 -2.65 8.86 -11.20
C SER A 40 -1.52 8.37 -10.31
N LYS A 41 -1.61 8.62 -8.99
CA LYS A 41 -0.66 8.09 -8.00
C LYS A 41 -0.71 6.57 -7.90
N ILE A 42 -1.90 5.98 -7.96
CA ILE A 42 -2.10 4.52 -7.91
C ILE A 42 -1.39 3.86 -9.11
N ILE A 43 -1.59 4.41 -10.31
CA ILE A 43 -0.98 3.91 -11.55
C ILE A 43 0.55 4.08 -11.51
N GLN A 44 1.06 5.23 -11.06
CA GLN A 44 2.51 5.45 -10.94
C GLN A 44 3.18 4.46 -9.99
N MET A 45 2.50 4.08 -8.91
CA MET A 45 2.98 3.06 -7.98
C MET A 45 2.82 1.62 -8.50
N GLY A 46 2.23 1.42 -9.68
CA GLY A 46 2.01 0.08 -10.26
C GLY A 46 0.96 -0.74 -9.52
N ILE A 47 0.09 -0.09 -8.73
CA ILE A 47 -0.91 -0.77 -7.93
C ILE A 47 -2.13 -1.04 -8.82
N MET A 48 -2.33 -2.30 -9.18
CA MET A 48 -3.45 -2.75 -10.02
C MET A 48 -4.75 -2.99 -9.24
N SER A 49 -4.70 -2.91 -7.90
CA SER A 49 -5.84 -3.22 -7.04
C SER A 49 -5.97 -2.24 -5.89
N SER A 50 -7.14 -1.58 -5.81
CA SER A 50 -7.55 -0.75 -4.68
C SER A 50 -8.56 -1.50 -3.80
N PRO A 51 -8.62 -1.29 -2.48
CA PRO A 51 -7.88 -0.31 -1.68
C PRO A 51 -6.44 -0.74 -1.37
N VAL A 52 -5.56 0.24 -1.16
CA VAL A 52 -4.13 0.03 -0.83
C VAL A 52 -3.70 0.93 0.32
N LEU A 53 -2.89 0.38 1.23
CA LEU A 53 -2.20 1.11 2.29
C LEU A 53 -0.76 1.34 1.88
N VAL A 54 -0.37 2.61 1.95
CA VAL A 54 0.97 3.10 1.68
C VAL A 54 1.51 3.71 2.96
N VAL A 55 2.73 3.35 3.33
CA VAL A 55 3.46 3.92 4.46
C VAL A 55 4.80 4.41 3.93
N ASP A 56 5.10 5.70 4.11
CA ASP A 56 6.32 6.35 3.61
C ASP A 56 6.56 6.10 2.11
N ASP A 57 5.53 6.36 1.28
CA ASP A 57 5.53 6.16 -0.18
C ASP A 57 5.75 4.69 -0.63
N LYS A 58 5.68 3.72 0.29
CA LYS A 58 5.76 2.29 -0.02
C LYS A 58 4.42 1.59 0.19
N PRO A 59 3.89 0.87 -0.81
CA PRO A 59 2.73 0.02 -0.59
C PRO A 59 3.10 -1.10 0.39
N VAL A 60 2.38 -1.17 1.51
CA VAL A 60 2.55 -2.23 2.52
C VAL A 60 1.44 -3.28 2.43
N LEU A 61 0.28 -2.90 1.87
CA LEU A 61 -0.86 -3.80 1.77
C LEU A 61 -1.77 -3.43 0.60
N VAL A 62 -2.01 -4.38 -0.31
CA VAL A 62 -2.88 -4.23 -1.48
C VAL A 62 -4.09 -5.17 -1.37
N GLY A 63 -5.30 -4.67 -1.70
CA GLY A 63 -6.39 -5.51 -2.19
C GLY A 63 -7.23 -6.31 -1.17
N SER A 64 -7.29 -5.95 0.12
CA SER A 64 -8.29 -6.52 1.06
C SER A 64 -8.44 -5.71 2.33
N LEU A 65 -9.65 -5.73 2.94
CA LEU A 65 -9.94 -5.21 4.28
C LEU A 65 -9.30 -6.13 5.34
N PRO A 66 -8.17 -5.76 5.96
CA PRO A 66 -7.51 -6.57 6.96
C PRO A 66 -8.15 -6.28 8.32
N ASN A 67 -8.11 -7.27 9.22
CA ASN A 67 -8.38 -7.01 10.63
C ASN A 67 -7.37 -6.01 11.19
N LEU A 68 -7.74 -5.31 12.25
CA LEU A 68 -6.92 -4.28 12.90
C LEU A 68 -5.51 -4.80 13.26
N GLU A 69 -5.40 -6.05 13.70
CA GLU A 69 -4.10 -6.70 13.96
C GLU A 69 -3.22 -6.83 12.72
N LYS A 70 -3.80 -7.17 11.56
CA LYS A 70 -3.06 -7.25 10.30
C LYS A 70 -2.54 -5.88 9.86
N ILE A 71 -3.32 -4.82 10.08
CA ILE A 71 -2.86 -3.44 9.77
C ILE A 71 -1.69 -3.08 10.69
N LYS A 72 -1.79 -3.37 11.99
CA LYS A 72 -0.68 -3.15 12.93
C LYS A 72 0.57 -3.93 12.52
N GLN A 73 0.42 -5.19 12.12
CA GLN A 73 1.51 -5.99 11.59
C GLN A 73 2.09 -5.41 10.30
N ALA A 74 1.27 -4.95 9.35
CA ALA A 74 1.75 -4.37 8.09
C ALA A 74 2.56 -3.07 8.31
N ILE A 75 2.11 -2.22 9.25
CA ILE A 75 2.84 -1.01 9.65
C ILE A 75 4.14 -1.38 10.38
N SER A 76 4.08 -2.36 11.29
CA SER A 76 5.24 -2.80 12.06
C SER A 76 6.27 -3.60 11.25
N SER A 77 5.85 -4.27 10.17
CA SER A 77 6.68 -5.18 9.36
C SER A 77 7.18 -4.53 8.06
N GLY A 78 7.22 -3.19 8.00
CA GLY A 78 7.53 -2.42 6.79
C GLY A 78 8.80 -2.90 6.07
N SER A 79 8.66 -3.80 5.08
CA SER A 79 9.77 -4.18 4.20
C SER A 79 9.44 -5.03 2.96
N LEU A 80 8.35 -5.79 2.90
CA LEU A 80 8.25 -6.86 1.89
C LEU A 80 7.31 -6.59 0.73
N ILE A 81 7.41 -5.43 0.06
CA ILE A 81 6.96 -5.33 -1.35
C ILE A 81 7.87 -4.42 -2.19
N ALA A 82 9.16 -4.76 -2.25
CA ALA A 82 10.02 -4.33 -3.35
C ALA A 82 10.22 -5.52 -4.29
N SER A 83 9.23 -5.81 -5.14
CA SER A 83 9.41 -6.81 -6.20
C SER A 83 8.48 -6.54 -7.37
N GLN A 84 8.69 -5.42 -8.08
CA GLN A 84 8.78 -5.47 -9.54
C GLN A 84 9.72 -4.35 -10.03
N PRO A 85 10.94 -4.72 -10.44
CA PRO A 85 11.42 -4.22 -11.72
C PRO A 85 11.37 -5.38 -12.72
N LYS A 86 10.50 -5.24 -13.73
CA LYS A 86 10.71 -5.89 -15.02
C LYS A 86 12.13 -5.54 -15.47
N THR A 87 13.06 -6.49 -15.41
CA THR A 87 14.27 -6.42 -16.22
C THR A 87 14.11 -7.45 -17.31
N GLY A 88 13.61 -6.99 -18.46
CA GLY A 88 13.80 -7.72 -19.70
C GLY A 88 15.30 -7.77 -19.95
N ASN A 89 15.86 -8.97 -19.86
CA ASN A 89 17.19 -9.25 -20.39
C ASN A 89 16.99 -10.10 -21.65
N CYS A 90 16.86 -9.43 -22.80
CA CYS A 90 17.25 -10.04 -24.06
C CYS A 90 18.77 -10.14 -24.06
N SER A 91 19.30 -11.23 -23.52
CA SER A 91 20.71 -11.58 -23.73
C SER A 91 20.79 -12.47 -24.96
N CYS A 92 21.29 -11.88 -26.05
CA CYS A 92 21.79 -12.59 -27.20
C CYS A 92 22.75 -13.70 -26.73
N GLY A 93 22.34 -14.95 -26.92
CA GLY A 93 23.19 -16.13 -26.83
C GLY A 93 23.28 -16.73 -28.21
N GLY A 94 24.06 -16.11 -29.08
CA GLY A 94 24.38 -16.65 -30.38
C GLY A 94 25.01 -18.02 -30.24
N ASN A 95 24.27 -19.04 -30.67
CA ASN A 95 24.82 -20.12 -31.47
C ASN A 95 23.68 -20.70 -32.32
N CYS A 96 23.79 -20.47 -33.64
CA CYS A 96 22.88 -20.82 -34.76
C CYS A 96 21.78 -19.79 -35.08
#